data_AF-A0A2E7EZ62-F1
#
_entry.id   AF-A0A2E7EZ62-F1
#
_cell.length_a   1.000
_cell.length_b   1.000
_cell.length_c   1.000
_cell.angle_alpha   90.00
_cell.angle_beta   90.00
_cell.angle_gamma   90.00
#
_symmetry.space_group_name_H-M   'P 1'
#
loop_
_entity.id
_entity.type
_entity.pdbx_description
1 polymer ?
#
loop_
_entity_poly.entity_id
_entity_poly.type
_entity_poly.pdbx_seq_one_letter_code
_entity_poly.pdbx_strand_id
1 'polypeptide(L)'
;MSLFSAALRVTGLSTKEASSFLSEQLGRTVSQQTVLDMSSGRSRVNPEVWEVLRTLYQMQVRASEEALDLINEHQPDEVEYTTVSGAGDWPSERVKLNTAAMVLLGDDSAVA
;
A
#
# COMPACT_ATOMS: atom_id res chain seq x y z
N MET A 1 -11.29 17.09 3.04
CA MET A 1 -10.53 15.89 2.63
C MET A 1 -9.30 16.38 1.87
N SER A 2 -8.07 16.03 2.28
CA SER A 2 -6.83 16.52 1.63
C SER A 2 -6.32 15.51 0.61
N LEU A 3 -5.51 15.97 -0.35
CA LEU A 3 -4.79 15.10 -1.29
C LEU A 3 -3.98 14.01 -0.56
N PHE A 4 -3.38 14.37 0.58
CA PHE A 4 -2.61 13.43 1.39
C PHE A 4 -3.49 12.34 2.00
N SER A 5 -4.68 12.69 2.50
CA SER A 5 -5.63 11.69 3.01
C SER A 5 -6.12 10.73 1.91
N ALA A 6 -6.24 11.21 0.67
CA ALA A 6 -6.59 10.36 -0.46
C ALA A 6 -5.44 9.41 -0.81
N ALA A 7 -4.21 9.91 -0.84
CA ALA A 7 -3.02 9.10 -1.09
C ALA A 7 -2.85 7.98 -0.04
N LEU A 8 -3.01 8.28 1.25
CA LEU A 8 -2.94 7.26 2.31
C LEU A 8 -3.97 6.14 2.12
N ARG A 9 -5.19 6.49 1.70
CA ARG A 9 -6.25 5.51 1.41
C ARG A 9 -5.89 4.62 0.24
N VAL A 10 -5.37 5.19 -0.85
CA VAL A 10 -4.92 4.42 -2.03
C VAL A 10 -3.81 3.45 -1.65
N THR A 11 -2.84 3.88 -0.84
CA THR A 11 -1.76 3.02 -0.37
C THR A 11 -2.19 2.03 0.74
N GLY A 12 -3.44 2.09 1.20
CA GLY A 12 -3.98 1.21 2.24
C GLY A 12 -3.45 1.46 3.65
N LEU A 13 -2.79 2.61 3.90
CA LEU A 13 -2.13 2.91 5.16
C LEU A 13 -3.09 3.57 6.15
N SER A 14 -3.19 3.02 7.37
CA SER A 14 -3.73 3.76 8.51
C SER A 14 -2.76 4.86 8.95
N THR A 15 -3.24 5.84 9.72
CA THR A 15 -2.40 6.90 10.30
C THR A 15 -1.22 6.35 11.11
N LYS A 16 -1.45 5.25 11.85
CA LYS A 16 -0.42 4.58 12.65
C LYS A 16 0.63 3.93 11.76
N GLU A 17 0.21 3.17 10.76
CA GLU A 17 1.12 2.51 9.81
C GLU A 17 1.90 3.54 9.00
N ALA A 18 1.25 4.60 8.52
CA ALA A 18 1.90 5.69 7.80
C ALA A 18 2.97 6.38 8.65
N SER A 19 2.73 6.61 9.95
CA SER A 19 3.72 7.18 10.86
C SER A 19 4.95 6.29 10.98
N SER A 20 4.77 4.98 11.21
CA SER A 20 5.87 4.03 11.29
C SER A 20 6.63 3.92 9.97
N PHE A 21 5.92 3.69 8.87
CA PHE A 21 6.49 3.52 7.54
C PHE A 21 7.28 4.75 7.07
N LEU A 22 6.69 5.95 7.18
CA LEU A 22 7.38 7.19 6.81
C LEU A 22 8.59 7.46 7.70
N SER A 23 8.54 7.06 8.98
CA SER A 23 9.69 7.24 9.88
C SER A 23 10.88 6.39 9.47
N GLU A 24 10.61 5.14 9.10
CA GLU A 24 11.61 4.19 8.63
C GLU A 24 12.21 4.62 7.29
N GLN A 25 11.36 4.91 6.30
CA GLN A 25 11.81 5.26 4.94
C GLN A 25 12.58 6.59 4.88
N LEU A 26 12.26 7.53 5.76
CA LEU A 26 12.91 8.85 5.78
C LEU A 26 14.07 8.94 6.79
N GLY A 27 14.33 7.88 7.56
CA GLY A 27 15.37 7.88 8.60
C GLY A 27 15.17 8.94 9.69
N ARG A 28 13.94 9.41 9.90
CA ARG A 28 13.60 10.46 10.90
C ARG A 28 12.23 10.20 11.50
N THR A 29 12.00 10.64 12.74
CA THR A 29 10.71 10.44 13.40
C THR A 29 9.59 11.26 12.74
N VAL A 30 8.58 10.58 12.19
CA VAL A 30 7.31 11.14 11.73
C VAL A 30 6.21 10.68 12.68
N SER A 31 5.74 11.55 13.56
CA SER A 31 4.73 11.19 14.55
C SER A 31 3.34 10.97 13.92
N GLN A 32 2.47 10.20 14.58
CA GLN A 32 1.07 10.05 14.16
C GLN A 32 0.34 11.39 14.07
N GLN A 33 0.64 12.32 14.98
CA GLN A 33 0.06 13.66 14.97
C GLN A 33 0.45 14.42 13.70
N THR A 34 1.72 14.33 13.28
CA THR A 34 2.20 14.92 12.03
C THR A 34 1.42 14.37 10.83
N VAL A 35 1.17 13.05 10.79
CA VAL A 35 0.37 12.41 9.74
C VAL A 35 -1.09 12.89 9.76
N LEU A 36 -1.69 13.05 10.95
CA LEU A 36 -3.04 13.62 11.09
C LEU A 36 -3.12 15.07 10.62
N ASP A 37 -2.11 15.88 10.92
CA ASP A 37 -2.07 17.28 10.51
C ASP A 37 -1.89 17.43 8.99
N MET A 38 -1.08 16.56 8.37
CA MET A 38 -0.99 16.46 6.90
C MET A 38 -2.33 15.97 6.28
N SER A 39 -2.96 14.98 6.89
CA SER A 39 -4.23 14.38 6.41
C SER A 39 -5.42 15.34 6.50
N SER A 40 -5.39 16.24 7.48
CA SER A 40 -6.39 17.29 7.64
C SER A 40 -6.06 18.56 6.84
N GLY A 41 -4.87 18.65 6.23
CA GLY A 41 -4.41 19.83 5.51
C GLY A 41 -3.94 20.97 6.41
N ARG A 42 -3.80 20.74 7.73
CA ARG A 42 -3.26 21.71 8.69
C ARG A 42 -1.75 21.92 8.55
N SER A 43 -1.05 20.92 7.99
CA SER A 43 0.38 20.98 7.71
C SER A 43 0.67 20.75 6.23
N ARG A 44 1.71 21.41 5.71
CA ARG A 44 2.25 21.12 4.40
C ARG A 44 2.95 19.76 4.42
N VAL A 45 2.75 19.00 3.35
CA VAL A 45 3.42 17.71 3.16
C VAL A 45 4.77 17.95 2.50
N ASN A 46 5.84 17.41 3.10
CA ASN A 46 7.19 17.49 2.55
C ASN A 46 7.26 16.71 1.21
N PRO A 47 7.90 17.24 0.14
CA PRO A 47 8.14 16.51 -1.11
C PRO A 47 8.66 15.07 -0.94
N GLU A 48 9.58 14.82 0.00
CA GLU A 48 10.13 13.48 0.28
C GLU A 48 9.03 12.48 0.68
N VAL A 49 8.02 12.94 1.43
CA VAL A 49 6.88 12.10 1.82
C VAL A 49 6.05 11.71 0.60
N TRP A 50 5.90 12.62 -0.36
CA TRP A 50 5.21 12.31 -1.62
C TRP A 50 5.98 11.32 -2.47
N GLU A 51 7.29 11.44 -2.53
CA GLU A 51 8.14 10.48 -3.24
C GLU A 51 8.02 9.09 -2.64
N VAL A 52 8.12 8.96 -1.31
CA VAL A 52 7.94 7.68 -0.61
C VAL A 52 6.58 7.05 -0.90
N LEU A 53 5.49 7.82 -0.85
CA LEU A 53 4.15 7.30 -1.15
C LEU A 53 3.97 6.90 -2.63
N ARG A 54 4.62 7.60 -3.56
CA ARG A 54 4.59 7.23 -4.99
C ARG A 54 5.37 5.94 -5.24
N THR A 55 6.56 5.81 -4.66
CA THR A 55 7.35 4.57 -4.73
C THR A 55 6.55 3.40 -4.18
N LEU A 56 5.87 3.61 -3.05
CA LEU A 56 5.01 2.60 -2.45
C LEU A 56 3.90 2.14 -3.38
N TYR A 57 3.20 3.09 -3.99
CA TYR A 57 2.14 2.79 -4.95
C TYR A 57 2.67 2.06 -6.18
N GLN A 58 3.83 2.46 -6.72
CA GLN A 58 4.46 1.77 -7.85
C GLN A 58 4.83 0.32 -7.51
N MET A 59 5.34 0.06 -6.30
CA MET A 59 5.60 -1.30 -5.84
C MET A 59 4.32 -2.14 -5.73
N GLN A 60 3.22 -1.53 -5.28
CA GLN A 60 1.92 -2.20 -5.21
C GLN A 60 1.39 -2.54 -6.61
N VAL A 61 1.49 -1.62 -7.57
CA VAL A 61 1.11 -1.87 -8.96
C VAL A 61 1.91 -3.01 -9.56
N ARG A 62 3.24 -2.99 -9.41
CA ARG A 62 4.10 -4.06 -9.92
C ARG A 62 3.79 -5.42 -9.29
N ALA A 63 3.54 -5.46 -7.99
CA ALA A 63 3.15 -6.71 -7.31
C ALA A 63 1.78 -7.22 -7.79
N SER A 64 0.84 -6.32 -8.11
CA SER A 64 -0.43 -6.70 -8.74
C SER A 64 -0.25 -7.28 -10.14
N GLU A 65 0.61 -6.67 -10.95
CA GLU A 65 0.94 -7.17 -12.30
C GLU A 65 1.58 -8.56 -12.23
N GLU A 66 2.59 -8.74 -11.37
CA GLU A 66 3.24 -10.04 -11.16
C GLU A 66 2.24 -11.10 -10.66
N ALA A 67 1.29 -10.73 -9.79
CA ALA A 67 0.24 -11.64 -9.32
C ALA A 67 -0.75 -12.00 -10.45
N LEU A 68 -1.14 -11.05 -11.30
CA LEU A 68 -1.99 -11.29 -12.46
C LEU A 68 -1.32 -12.21 -13.48
N ASP A 69 -0.03 -12.02 -13.74
CA ASP A 69 0.74 -12.89 -14.63
C ASP A 69 0.79 -14.33 -14.10
N LEU A 70 1.05 -14.51 -12.80
CA LEU A 70 1.00 -15.84 -12.16
C LEU A 70 -0.38 -16.49 -12.28
N ILE A 71 -1.46 -15.71 -12.12
CA ILE A 71 -2.83 -16.19 -12.29
C ILE A 71 -3.10 -16.66 -13.72
N ASN A 72 -2.72 -15.85 -14.70
CA ASN A 72 -2.90 -16.20 -16.11
C ASN A 72 -2.09 -17.45 -16.51
N GLU A 73 -0.88 -17.62 -15.95
CA GLU A 73 -0.01 -18.76 -16.25
C GLU A 73 -0.46 -20.07 -15.60
N HIS A 74 -1.09 -20.03 -14.42
CA HIS A 74 -1.32 -21.22 -13.59
C HIS A 74 -2.79 -21.65 -13.42
N GLN A 75 -3.77 -20.94 -14.00
CA GLN A 75 -5.21 -21.17 -13.74
C GLN A 75 -5.52 -21.38 -12.24
N PRO A 76 -5.17 -20.45 -11.34
CA PRO A 76 -5.29 -20.72 -9.92
C PRO A 76 -6.72 -20.55 -9.47
N ASP A 77 -7.35 -21.66 -9.10
CA ASP A 77 -8.49 -21.64 -8.20
C ASP A 77 -8.10 -21.02 -6.83
N GLU A 78 -6.80 -21.03 -6.45
CA GLU A 78 -6.26 -20.40 -5.23
C GLU A 78 -4.80 -19.92 -5.40
N VAL A 79 -4.48 -18.71 -4.89
CA VAL A 79 -3.10 -18.21 -4.74
C VAL A 79 -2.69 -18.33 -3.27
N GLU A 80 -1.82 -19.29 -2.95
CA GLU A 80 -1.27 -19.44 -1.59
C GLU A 80 -0.22 -18.37 -1.29
N TYR A 81 -0.54 -17.45 -0.37
CA TYR A 81 0.42 -16.46 0.12
C TYR A 81 1.33 -17.07 1.18
N THR A 82 2.58 -17.38 0.83
CA THR A 82 3.57 -17.75 1.84
C THR A 82 4.02 -16.49 2.58
N THR A 83 3.50 -16.27 3.79
CA THR A 83 3.96 -15.19 4.66
C THR A 83 5.36 -15.51 5.18
N VAL A 84 6.39 -14.89 4.61
CA VAL A 84 7.64 -14.69 5.34
C VAL A 84 7.27 -13.80 6.52
N SER A 85 7.57 -14.25 7.74
CA SER A 85 7.22 -13.55 8.99
C SER A 85 8.46 -12.92 9.58
N GLY A 86 8.66 -11.64 9.32
CA GLY A 86 9.54 -10.75 10.06
C GLY A 86 8.73 -9.66 10.78
N ALA A 87 8.98 -9.45 12.07
CA ALA A 87 8.45 -8.30 12.80
C ALA A 87 9.04 -7.01 12.21
N GLY A 88 8.33 -6.40 11.26
CA GLY A 88 8.82 -5.34 10.38
C GLY A 88 8.31 -5.46 8.93
N ASP A 89 7.59 -6.53 8.59
CA ASP A 89 7.15 -6.80 7.22
C ASP A 89 6.09 -5.84 6.71
N TRP A 90 6.59 -4.82 6.01
CA TRP A 90 5.87 -4.19 4.93
C TRP A 90 5.98 -5.05 3.64
N PRO A 91 4.88 -5.22 2.87
CA PRO A 91 3.53 -4.74 3.12
C PRO A 91 2.81 -5.50 4.24
N SER A 92 2.02 -4.77 5.03
CA SER A 92 1.18 -5.37 6.07
C SER A 92 0.19 -6.36 5.46
N GLU A 93 -0.27 -7.33 6.24
CA GLU A 93 -1.23 -8.36 5.81
C GLU A 93 -2.47 -7.73 5.15
N ARG A 94 -2.92 -6.58 5.66
CA ARG A 94 -4.05 -5.83 5.10
C ARG A 94 -3.76 -5.31 3.69
N VAL A 95 -2.54 -4.89 3.42
CA VAL A 95 -2.13 -4.39 2.10
C VAL A 95 -2.01 -5.57 1.14
N LYS A 96 -1.42 -6.69 1.58
CA LYS A 96 -1.40 -7.94 0.81
C LYS A 96 -2.81 -8.40 0.42
N LEU A 97 -3.74 -8.41 1.38
CA LEU A 97 -5.14 -8.78 1.16
C LEU A 97 -5.88 -7.80 0.25
N ASN A 98 -5.66 -6.49 0.40
CA ASN A 98 -6.27 -5.50 -0.50
C ASN A 98 -5.75 -5.63 -1.94
N THR A 99 -4.45 -5.84 -2.12
CA THR A 99 -3.85 -6.10 -3.43
C THR A 99 -4.40 -7.38 -4.05
N ALA A 100 -4.47 -8.47 -3.27
CA ALA A 100 -5.06 -9.74 -3.69
C ALA A 100 -6.54 -9.57 -4.11
N ALA A 101 -7.32 -8.85 -3.31
CA ALA A 101 -8.73 -8.57 -3.60
C ALA A 101 -8.89 -7.68 -4.85
N MET A 102 -8.03 -6.69 -5.06
CA MET A 102 -8.06 -5.87 -6.28
C MET A 102 -7.76 -6.68 -7.54
N VAL A 103 -6.86 -7.66 -7.44
CA VAL A 103 -6.53 -8.59 -8.52
C VAL A 103 -7.71 -9.53 -8.81
N LEU A 104 -8.29 -10.14 -7.77
CA LEU A 104 -9.43 -11.07 -7.90
C LEU A 104 -10.74 -10.38 -8.33
N LEU A 105 -10.97 -9.13 -7.94
CA LEU A 105 -12.18 -8.37 -8.26
C LEU A 105 -12.03 -7.48 -9.51
N GLY A 106 -10.80 -7.30 -10.00
CA GLY A 106 -10.50 -6.52 -11.22
C GLY A 106 -10.64 -7.32 -12.51
N ASP A 107 -10.75 -8.65 -12.41
CA ASP A 107 -10.93 -9.55 -13.56
C ASP A 107 -12.42 -9.79 -13.86
N ASP A 108 -13.12 -8.74 -14.31
CA ASP A 108 -14.45 -8.88 -14.91
C ASP A 108 -14.40 -9.53 -16.32
N SER A 109 -13.20 -9.88 -16.83
CA SER A 109 -13.04 -10.57 -18.13
C SER A 109 -13.34 -12.07 -18.09
N ALA A 110 -13.47 -12.68 -16.91
CA ALA A 110 -13.66 -14.12 -16.77
C ALA A 110 -15.14 -14.57 -16.75
N VAL A 111 -16.11 -13.66 -16.83
CA VAL A 111 -17.54 -14.00 -16.89
C VAL A 111 -18.11 -13.70 -18.28
N ALA A 112 -17.81 -14.57 -19.24
CA ALA A 112 -18.48 -14.64 -20.54
C ALA A 112 -18.87 -16.10 -20.86
#